data_AF-A0A849VQG3-F1
#
_entry.id   AF-A0A849VQG3-F1
#
_cell.length_a   1.000
_cell.length_b   1.000
_cell.length_c   1.000
_cell.angle_alpha   90.00
_cell.angle_beta   90.00
_cell.angle_gamma   90.00
#
_symmetry.space_group_name_H-M   'P 1'
#
loop_
_entity.id
_entity.type
_entity.pdbx_description
1 polymer ?
#
loop_
_entity_poly.entity_id
_entity_poly.type
_entity_poly.pdbx_seq_one_letter_code
_entity_poly.pdbx_strand_id
1 'polypeptide(L)'
;MADWSPPFANAGEKRLPTPEEVANGFPCGPADQRLFNALFNRLEAELGDLVGYAGITPSDADNTTVRQAVLALIAAATGGNPAGYILMSQARARLPIFPEVLNTDGRIVVTSPGTGQVRLPGGVDFLHRGIFTVTTSQTDFATDPSKTYHLRWDPTNGFRLIDVANNVYNPTALVETNIKFDSTFDDIIFARVITNSSNVPTITNLANKNLLTADGFGASAPYGDAGYNPSSPSFQWENDVMDPKLITHYATQSVNFARTPQVYITAVQDFWVGNNPAFDAAGFSEISMGARALSRYSIAVWAQGDQGHATAWAARA
;
A
#
# COMPACT_ATOMS: atom_id res chain seq x y z
N MET A 1 -3.36 -33.76 44.81
CA MET A 1 -3.96 -32.75 45.70
C MET A 1 -2.89 -31.78 46.19
N ALA A 2 -2.56 -30.76 45.40
CA ALA A 2 -2.93 -29.44 45.90
C ALA A 2 -4.39 -29.34 45.48
N ASP A 3 -5.27 -29.66 46.41
CA ASP A 3 -6.70 -29.46 46.24
C ASP A 3 -6.88 -27.95 45.98
N TRP A 4 -7.51 -27.57 44.88
CA TRP A 4 -8.04 -26.21 44.72
C TRP A 4 -9.24 -25.98 45.66
N SER A 5 -9.44 -26.83 46.67
CA SER A 5 -9.90 -26.51 48.01
C SER A 5 -8.68 -26.12 48.87
N PRO A 6 -8.15 -24.90 48.73
CA PRO A 6 -7.33 -24.35 49.78
C PRO A 6 -8.12 -24.39 51.11
N PRO A 7 -7.48 -24.24 52.28
CA PRO A 7 -8.21 -24.13 53.56
C PRO A 7 -9.17 -22.93 53.62
N PHE A 8 -9.34 -22.20 52.53
CA PHE A 8 -10.36 -21.19 52.31
C PHE A 8 -11.67 -21.94 52.10
N ALA A 9 -12.46 -22.08 53.16
CA ALA A 9 -13.77 -22.70 53.06
C ALA A 9 -14.56 -22.03 51.91
N ASN A 10 -14.79 -22.77 50.83
CA ASN A 10 -15.63 -22.32 49.71
C ASN A 10 -17.03 -21.89 50.21
N ALA A 11 -17.50 -22.55 51.27
CA ALA A 11 -18.71 -22.26 52.04
C ALA A 11 -18.47 -21.41 53.32
N GLY A 12 -17.26 -20.88 53.51
CA GLY A 12 -16.92 -20.03 54.66
C GLY A 12 -17.55 -18.65 54.58
N GLU A 13 -17.57 -17.94 55.71
CA GLU A 13 -18.00 -16.55 55.74
C GLU A 13 -17.11 -15.69 54.84
N LYS A 14 -17.76 -14.85 54.03
CA LYS A 14 -17.13 -13.95 53.07
C LYS A 14 -17.53 -12.52 53.42
N ARG A 15 -16.60 -11.58 53.33
CA ARG A 15 -16.92 -10.15 53.33
C ARG A 15 -16.18 -9.43 52.21
N LEU A 16 -16.81 -8.42 51.64
CA LEU A 16 -16.14 -7.53 50.71
C LEU A 16 -15.18 -6.59 51.45
N PRO A 17 -14.15 -6.07 50.77
CA PRO A 17 -13.33 -4.98 51.29
C PRO A 17 -14.21 -3.79 51.66
N THR A 18 -13.92 -3.16 52.80
CA THR A 18 -14.53 -1.89 53.18
C THR A 18 -13.96 -0.74 52.33
N PRO A 19 -14.67 0.41 52.21
CA PRO A 19 -14.13 1.57 51.50
C PRO A 19 -12.76 2.04 52.02
N GLU A 20 -12.52 1.90 53.32
CA GLU A 20 -11.25 2.29 53.95
C GLU A 20 -10.10 1.33 53.58
N GLU A 21 -10.35 0.02 53.54
CA GLU A 21 -9.35 -0.96 53.10
C GLU A 21 -9.03 -0.83 51.61
N VAL A 22 -10.01 -0.42 50.79
CA VAL A 22 -9.79 -0.11 49.37
C VAL A 22 -8.93 1.15 49.21
N ALA A 23 -9.17 2.17 50.05
CA ALA A 23 -8.46 3.45 49.96
C ALA A 23 -7.04 3.39 50.53
N ASN A 24 -6.85 2.66 51.64
CA ASN A 24 -5.64 2.75 52.47
C ASN A 24 -4.87 1.42 52.60
N GLY A 25 -5.35 0.35 51.97
CA GLY A 25 -4.80 -1.00 52.11
C GLY A 25 -5.25 -1.70 53.40
N PHE A 26 -4.72 -2.90 53.63
CA PHE A 26 -5.12 -3.68 54.81
C PHE A 26 -4.44 -3.14 56.08
N PRO A 27 -5.20 -2.97 57.19
CA PRO A 27 -4.64 -2.53 58.45
C PRO A 27 -3.59 -3.54 58.97
N CYS A 28 -2.59 -3.05 59.70
CA CYS A 28 -1.62 -3.93 60.36
C CYS A 28 -2.33 -4.78 61.42
N GLY A 29 -2.25 -6.11 61.30
CA GLY A 29 -2.90 -7.03 62.23
C GLY A 29 -3.00 -8.45 61.67
N PRO A 30 -3.69 -9.35 62.39
CA PRO A 30 -3.99 -10.70 61.89
C PRO A 30 -4.76 -10.62 60.57
N ALA A 31 -4.44 -11.49 59.62
CA ALA A 31 -5.15 -11.55 58.34
C ALA A 31 -6.63 -11.87 58.55
N ASP A 32 -7.51 -11.07 57.95
CA ASP A 32 -8.94 -11.33 57.96
C ASP A 32 -9.26 -12.48 57.00
N GLN A 33 -9.53 -13.65 57.57
CA GLN A 33 -9.85 -14.86 56.82
C GLN A 33 -11.11 -14.70 55.95
N ARG A 34 -12.12 -13.95 56.40
CA ARG A 34 -13.37 -13.76 55.63
C ARG A 34 -13.14 -12.90 54.39
N LEU A 35 -12.30 -11.88 54.53
CA LEU A 35 -11.89 -11.03 53.42
C LEU A 35 -11.05 -11.80 52.42
N PHE A 36 -10.07 -12.57 52.92
CA PHE A 36 -9.21 -13.40 52.09
C PHE A 36 -10.01 -14.45 51.30
N ASN A 37 -10.93 -15.16 51.98
CA ASN A 37 -11.85 -16.11 51.34
C ASN A 37 -12.69 -15.44 50.25
N ALA A 38 -13.20 -14.23 50.48
CA ALA A 38 -14.01 -13.52 49.49
C ALA A 38 -13.20 -13.15 48.24
N LEU A 39 -11.95 -12.68 48.42
CA LEU A 39 -11.08 -12.29 47.30
C LEU A 39 -10.67 -13.50 46.44
N PHE A 40 -10.25 -14.60 47.06
CA PHE A 40 -9.88 -15.82 46.34
C PHE A 40 -11.08 -16.47 45.67
N ASN A 41 -12.19 -16.60 46.38
CA ASN A 41 -13.41 -17.18 45.81
C ASN A 41 -13.90 -16.37 44.60
N ARG A 42 -13.79 -15.04 44.64
CA ARG A 42 -14.14 -14.20 43.49
C ARG A 42 -13.21 -14.48 42.30
N LEU A 43 -11.90 -14.51 42.52
CA LEU A 43 -10.94 -14.82 41.45
C LEU A 43 -11.17 -16.21 40.85
N GLU A 44 -11.34 -17.22 41.70
CA GLU A 44 -11.58 -18.61 41.27
C GLU A 44 -12.94 -18.78 40.58
N ALA A 45 -13.98 -18.10 41.05
CA ALA A 45 -15.30 -18.15 40.43
C ALA A 45 -15.28 -17.52 39.01
N GLU A 46 -14.64 -16.37 38.83
CA GLU A 46 -14.52 -15.71 37.52
C GLU A 46 -13.68 -16.54 36.54
N LEU A 47 -12.55 -17.10 37.00
CA LEU A 47 -11.71 -17.98 36.18
C LEU A 47 -12.40 -19.32 35.87
N GLY A 48 -13.14 -19.86 36.84
CA GLY A 48 -13.94 -21.07 36.68
C GLY A 48 -15.09 -20.90 35.70
N ASP A 49 -15.80 -19.76 35.76
CA ASP A 49 -16.85 -19.40 34.80
C ASP A 49 -16.28 -19.28 33.38
N LEU A 50 -15.13 -18.63 33.20
CA LEU A 50 -14.44 -18.54 31.91
C LEU A 50 -14.10 -19.94 31.33
N VAL A 51 -13.58 -20.84 32.17
CA VAL A 51 -13.22 -22.21 31.76
C VAL A 51 -14.48 -23.03 31.42
N GLY A 52 -15.53 -22.90 32.24
CA GLY A 52 -16.82 -23.56 31.99
C GLY A 52 -17.52 -23.03 30.72
N TYR A 53 -17.49 -21.72 30.50
CA TYR A 53 -18.02 -21.07 29.31
C TYR A 53 -17.31 -21.54 28.03
N ALA A 54 -16.00 -21.78 28.12
CA ALA A 54 -15.22 -22.36 27.02
C ALA A 54 -15.47 -23.88 26.81
N GLY A 55 -16.30 -24.51 27.64
CA GLY A 55 -16.60 -25.95 27.56
C GLY A 55 -15.44 -26.86 27.97
N ILE A 56 -14.47 -26.34 28.73
CA ILE A 56 -13.31 -27.10 29.18
C ILE A 56 -13.58 -27.66 30.57
N THR A 57 -13.36 -28.96 30.76
CA THR A 57 -13.42 -29.58 32.07
C THR A 57 -12.13 -29.29 32.83
N PRO A 58 -12.18 -28.62 34.00
CA PRO A 58 -10.98 -28.39 34.83
C PRO A 58 -10.30 -29.69 35.24
N SER A 59 -8.97 -29.67 35.36
CA SER A 59 -8.17 -30.81 35.81
C SER A 59 -7.08 -30.34 36.76
N ASP A 60 -6.93 -31.01 37.90
CA ASP A 60 -5.89 -30.74 38.88
C ASP A 60 -4.47 -31.04 38.36
N ALA A 61 -4.35 -31.75 37.24
CA ALA A 61 -3.08 -32.04 36.58
C ALA A 61 -2.67 -30.95 35.58
N ASP A 62 -3.55 -29.99 35.27
CA ASP A 62 -3.34 -29.00 34.22
C ASP A 62 -3.49 -27.55 34.72
N ASN A 63 -2.35 -26.89 34.93
CA ASN A 63 -2.30 -25.49 35.33
C ASN A 63 -2.49 -24.51 34.16
N THR A 64 -2.88 -24.98 32.98
CA THR A 64 -3.05 -24.17 31.76
C THR A 64 -4.50 -24.04 31.29
N THR A 65 -5.48 -24.54 32.06
CA THR A 65 -6.92 -24.53 31.72
C THR A 65 -7.46 -23.15 31.34
N VAL A 66 -7.11 -22.09 32.08
CA VAL A 66 -7.50 -20.70 31.74
C VAL A 66 -6.94 -20.28 30.38
N ARG A 67 -5.68 -20.60 30.09
CA ARG A 67 -5.07 -20.32 28.79
C ARG A 67 -5.79 -21.10 27.69
N GLN A 68 -6.08 -22.38 27.90
CA GLN A 68 -6.81 -23.19 26.94
C GLN A 68 -8.22 -22.64 26.69
N ALA A 69 -8.92 -22.18 27.73
CA ALA A 69 -10.25 -21.59 27.63
C ALA A 69 -10.24 -20.34 26.76
N VAL A 70 -9.28 -19.43 26.99
CA VAL A 70 -9.11 -18.24 26.14
C VAL A 70 -8.81 -18.63 24.69
N LEU A 71 -7.91 -19.58 24.45
CA LEU A 71 -7.58 -20.03 23.09
C LEU A 71 -8.78 -20.69 22.39
N ALA A 72 -9.59 -21.46 23.11
CA ALA A 72 -10.79 -22.10 22.59
C ALA A 72 -11.86 -21.08 22.21
N LEU A 73 -12.09 -20.06 23.04
CA LEU A 73 -13.04 -18.99 22.75
C LEU A 73 -12.60 -18.13 21.57
N ILE A 74 -11.31 -17.80 21.48
CA ILE A 74 -10.76 -17.14 20.31
C ILE A 74 -10.99 -18.03 19.09
N ALA A 75 -10.62 -19.31 19.16
CA ALA A 75 -10.76 -20.24 18.04
C ALA A 75 -12.21 -20.41 17.57
N ALA A 76 -13.17 -20.42 18.48
CA ALA A 76 -14.59 -20.46 18.16
C ALA A 76 -15.05 -19.19 17.43
N ALA A 77 -14.56 -18.02 17.85
CA ALA A 77 -14.90 -16.74 17.22
C ALA A 77 -14.24 -16.55 15.85
N THR A 78 -13.03 -17.07 15.65
CA THR A 78 -12.21 -16.83 14.45
C THR A 78 -12.09 -18.03 13.51
N GLY A 79 -12.71 -19.17 13.87
CA GLY A 79 -12.76 -20.38 13.04
C GLY A 79 -11.44 -21.16 12.96
N GLY A 80 -10.50 -21.00 13.90
CA GLY A 80 -9.22 -21.73 13.86
C GLY A 80 -8.32 -21.54 15.09
N ASN A 81 -7.27 -22.36 15.21
CA ASN A 81 -6.35 -22.28 16.35
C ASN A 81 -5.51 -20.99 16.31
N PRO A 82 -5.59 -20.12 17.34
CA PRO A 82 -4.84 -18.87 17.39
C PRO A 82 -3.31 -19.02 17.50
N ALA A 83 -2.80 -20.22 17.78
CA ALA A 83 -1.35 -20.48 17.76
C ALA A 83 -0.71 -20.21 16.38
N GLY A 84 -1.49 -20.26 15.29
CA GLY A 84 -1.04 -19.92 13.95
C GLY A 84 -1.25 -18.45 13.56
N TYR A 85 -1.83 -17.63 14.44
CA TYR A 85 -2.13 -16.23 14.11
C TYR A 85 -0.87 -15.39 14.14
N ILE A 86 -0.72 -14.58 13.10
CA ILE A 86 0.31 -13.56 13.05
C ILE A 86 -0.20 -12.32 13.77
N LEU A 87 0.64 -11.74 14.62
CA LEU A 87 0.33 -10.44 15.23
C LEU A 87 0.27 -9.38 14.14
N MET A 88 -0.53 -8.33 14.34
CA MET A 88 -0.64 -7.23 13.39
C MET A 88 0.72 -6.61 13.04
N SER A 89 1.60 -6.48 14.04
CA SER A 89 2.98 -6.01 13.84
C SER A 89 3.81 -6.94 12.96
N GLN A 90 3.64 -8.27 13.10
CA GLN A 90 4.30 -9.26 12.26
C GLN A 90 3.74 -9.25 10.83
N ALA A 91 2.42 -9.13 10.69
CA ALA A 91 1.76 -9.04 9.40
C ALA A 91 2.21 -7.79 8.63
N ARG A 92 2.28 -6.63 9.30
CA ARG A 92 2.80 -5.38 8.74
C ARG A 92 4.26 -5.44 8.33
N ALA A 93 5.07 -6.31 8.93
CA ALA A 93 6.47 -6.47 8.56
C ALA A 93 6.70 -7.47 7.42
N ARG A 94 5.76 -8.39 7.18
CA ARG A 94 6.02 -9.59 6.35
C ARG A 94 5.17 -9.73 5.10
N LEU A 95 3.97 -9.14 5.04
CA LEU A 95 3.07 -9.35 3.90
C LEU A 95 3.63 -8.68 2.64
N PRO A 96 3.89 -9.40 1.54
CA PRO A 96 4.48 -8.83 0.32
C PRO A 96 3.42 -8.12 -0.54
N ILE A 97 2.69 -7.19 0.07
CA ILE A 97 1.62 -6.44 -0.58
C ILE A 97 2.05 -4.98 -0.63
N PHE A 98 2.05 -4.41 -1.83
CA PHE A 98 2.35 -3.00 -2.02
C PHE A 98 1.26 -2.12 -1.38
N PRO A 99 1.63 -0.92 -0.92
CA PRO A 99 0.67 0.01 -0.38
C PRO A 99 -0.36 0.47 -1.42
N GLU A 100 -1.54 0.83 -0.93
CA GLU A 100 -2.65 1.26 -1.75
C GLU A 100 -3.34 2.48 -1.16
N VAL A 101 -3.39 3.59 -1.91
CA VAL A 101 -4.22 4.75 -1.58
C VAL A 101 -5.67 4.41 -1.90
N LEU A 102 -6.57 4.66 -0.95
CA LEU A 102 -7.93 4.14 -0.98
C LEU A 102 -8.92 4.95 -1.84
N ASN A 103 -8.48 6.06 -2.44
CA ASN A 103 -9.30 6.81 -3.38
C ASN A 103 -9.24 6.23 -4.81
N THR A 104 -10.12 6.72 -5.68
CA THR A 104 -10.24 6.29 -7.08
C THR A 104 -8.94 6.50 -7.86
N ASP A 105 -8.28 7.65 -7.66
CA ASP A 105 -7.08 8.02 -8.40
C ASP A 105 -5.82 7.29 -7.96
N GLY A 106 -5.85 6.61 -6.80
CA GLY A 106 -4.69 6.00 -6.17
C GLY A 106 -3.61 7.00 -5.77
N ARG A 107 -3.92 8.29 -5.69
CA ARG A 107 -2.95 9.38 -5.48
C ARG A 107 -3.29 10.18 -4.24
N ILE A 108 -2.28 10.60 -3.51
CA ILE A 108 -2.42 11.67 -2.51
C ILE A 108 -2.17 12.99 -3.24
N VAL A 109 -3.12 13.93 -3.18
CA VAL A 109 -3.00 15.23 -3.86
C VAL A 109 -2.12 16.17 -3.04
N VAL A 110 -0.81 16.01 -3.19
CA VAL A 110 0.18 16.91 -2.59
C VAL A 110 0.16 18.24 -3.35
N THR A 111 0.17 19.34 -2.61
CA THR A 111 0.06 20.71 -3.16
C THR A 111 1.16 21.61 -2.62
N SER A 112 1.26 22.82 -3.16
CA SER A 112 2.19 23.86 -2.70
C SER A 112 1.38 25.05 -2.18
N PRO A 113 1.36 25.33 -0.87
CA PRO A 113 0.68 26.51 -0.32
C PRO A 113 1.44 27.80 -0.61
N GLY A 114 2.73 27.73 -0.98
CA GLY A 114 3.56 28.88 -1.31
C GLY A 114 4.98 28.46 -1.69
N THR A 115 5.81 29.43 -2.09
CA THR A 115 7.23 29.22 -2.38
C THR A 115 7.96 28.58 -1.21
N GLY A 116 8.80 27.58 -1.48
CA GLY A 116 9.60 26.91 -0.47
C GLY A 116 8.85 25.92 0.42
N GLN A 117 7.60 25.57 0.08
CA GLN A 117 6.80 24.67 0.89
C GLN A 117 5.98 23.69 0.06
N VAL A 118 5.89 22.46 0.56
CA VAL A 118 5.03 21.40 0.01
C VAL A 118 4.10 20.91 1.12
N ARG A 119 2.82 20.72 0.80
CA ARG A 119 1.78 20.30 1.74
C ARG A 119 1.25 18.91 1.39
N LEU A 120 1.41 17.99 2.34
CA LEU A 120 0.63 16.76 2.40
C LEU A 120 -0.77 17.12 2.95
N PRO A 121 -1.87 16.78 2.27
CA PRO A 121 -3.21 17.00 2.78
C PRO A 121 -3.51 16.05 3.96
N GLY A 122 -4.37 16.47 4.88
CA GLY A 122 -4.91 15.58 5.92
C GLY A 122 -6.13 14.79 5.44
N GLY A 123 -6.43 13.68 6.11
CA GLY A 123 -7.66 12.90 5.90
C GLY A 123 -7.67 11.99 4.68
N VAL A 124 -6.50 11.70 4.08
CA VAL A 124 -6.40 10.73 2.98
C VAL A 124 -5.90 9.40 3.53
N ASP A 125 -6.65 8.34 3.25
CA ASP A 125 -6.31 7.00 3.73
C ASP A 125 -5.52 6.19 2.69
N PHE A 126 -4.54 5.44 3.16
CA PHE A 126 -3.91 4.37 2.41
C PHE A 126 -3.69 3.13 3.27
N LEU A 127 -3.71 1.95 2.66
CA LEU A 127 -3.38 0.68 3.30
C LEU A 127 -1.88 0.41 3.18
N HIS A 128 -1.19 0.33 4.31
CA HIS A 128 0.13 -0.28 4.41
C HIS A 128 -0.04 -1.80 4.45
N ARG A 129 0.66 -2.49 3.54
CA ARG A 129 0.70 -3.96 3.45
C ARG A 129 -0.68 -4.61 3.28
N GLY A 130 -1.65 -3.86 2.73
CA GLY A 130 -3.03 -4.30 2.50
C GLY A 130 -3.90 -4.46 3.75
N ILE A 131 -3.36 -4.22 4.96
CA ILE A 131 -4.05 -4.53 6.22
C ILE A 131 -4.08 -3.38 7.22
N PHE A 132 -3.15 -2.43 7.12
CA PHE A 132 -3.01 -1.36 8.12
C PHE A 132 -3.34 -0.01 7.50
N THR A 133 -4.49 0.55 7.85
CA THR A 133 -4.87 1.88 7.38
C THR A 133 -4.01 2.95 8.04
N VAL A 134 -3.47 3.84 7.22
CA VAL A 134 -2.76 5.05 7.63
C VAL A 134 -3.52 6.24 7.06
N THR A 135 -4.00 7.10 7.94
CA THR A 135 -4.64 8.37 7.58
C THR A 135 -3.59 9.47 7.60
N THR A 136 -3.52 10.27 6.54
CA THR A 136 -2.61 11.42 6.52
C THR A 136 -3.05 12.50 7.50
N SER A 137 -2.09 13.12 8.17
CA SER A 137 -2.27 14.42 8.84
C SER A 137 -1.74 15.52 7.93
N GLN A 138 -2.42 16.67 7.89
CA GLN A 138 -1.90 17.80 7.14
C GLN A 138 -0.52 18.16 7.67
N THR A 139 0.47 18.13 6.79
CA THR A 139 1.87 18.34 7.15
C THR A 139 2.55 19.16 6.07
N ASP A 140 3.25 20.20 6.48
CA ASP A 140 4.02 21.06 5.59
C ASP A 140 5.50 20.73 5.69
N PHE A 141 6.15 20.62 4.54
CA PHE A 141 7.57 20.34 4.40
C PHE A 141 8.26 21.52 3.74
N ALA A 142 9.37 21.98 4.32
CA ALA A 142 10.20 23.01 3.70
C ALA A 142 10.99 22.42 2.52
N THR A 143 11.23 23.25 1.51
CA THR A 143 12.12 22.94 0.38
C THR A 143 13.20 23.98 0.24
N ASP A 144 14.29 23.60 -0.40
CA ASP A 144 15.36 24.48 -0.85
C ASP A 144 15.26 24.69 -2.38
N PRO A 145 15.79 25.82 -2.90
CA PRO A 145 15.80 26.08 -4.34
C PRO A 145 16.65 25.07 -5.12
N SER A 146 16.28 24.82 -6.38
CA SER A 146 17.03 23.99 -7.33
C SER A 146 17.29 22.55 -6.86
N LYS A 147 16.31 21.94 -6.21
CA LYS A 147 16.37 20.59 -5.66
C LYS A 147 15.31 19.67 -6.27
N THR A 148 15.56 18.38 -6.14
CA THR A 148 14.62 17.32 -6.47
C THR A 148 14.38 16.51 -5.21
N TYR A 149 13.13 16.36 -4.79
CA TYR A 149 12.74 15.64 -3.60
C TYR A 149 11.80 14.47 -3.91
N HIS A 150 11.84 13.48 -3.04
CA HIS A 150 10.81 12.46 -2.91
C HIS A 150 10.02 12.67 -1.62
N LEU A 151 8.69 12.80 -1.73
CA LEU A 151 7.81 12.68 -0.57
C LEU A 151 7.57 11.19 -0.32
N ARG A 152 8.09 10.70 0.81
CA ARG A 152 8.07 9.29 1.16
C ARG A 152 7.38 9.04 2.48
N TRP A 153 6.94 7.80 2.66
CA TRP A 153 6.49 7.27 3.94
C TRP A 153 7.12 5.91 4.20
N ASP A 154 7.49 5.67 5.46
CA ASP A 154 7.76 4.32 5.94
C ASP A 154 7.22 4.17 7.38
N PRO A 155 6.99 2.93 7.86
CA PRO A 155 6.39 2.72 9.17
C PRO A 155 7.25 3.15 10.36
N THR A 156 8.57 3.35 10.17
CA THR A 156 9.51 3.80 11.20
C THR A 156 9.56 5.32 11.30
N ASN A 157 9.63 6.03 10.17
CA ASN A 157 9.89 7.47 10.12
C ASN A 157 8.66 8.30 9.76
N GLY A 158 7.56 7.68 9.31
CA GLY A 158 6.40 8.39 8.80
C GLY A 158 6.70 9.17 7.52
N PHE A 159 5.91 10.22 7.27
CA PHE A 159 6.06 11.07 6.09
C PHE A 159 7.30 11.97 6.18
N ARG A 160 8.07 12.01 5.10
CA ARG A 160 9.28 12.84 4.99
C ARG A 160 9.52 13.29 3.56
N LEU A 161 10.04 14.50 3.41
CA LEU A 161 10.51 15.03 2.14
C LEU A 161 12.04 14.91 2.10
N ILE A 162 12.57 14.10 1.17
CA ILE A 162 14.00 13.78 1.13
C ILE A 162 14.59 14.27 -0.19
N ASP A 163 15.68 15.04 -0.11
CA ASP A 163 16.46 15.46 -1.28
C ASP A 163 17.09 14.24 -1.95
N VAL A 164 16.89 14.08 -3.26
CA VAL A 164 17.49 13.00 -4.06
C VAL A 164 19.02 13.11 -4.09
N ALA A 165 19.59 14.30 -3.85
CA ALA A 165 21.04 14.49 -3.72
C ALA A 165 21.59 14.20 -2.31
N ASN A 166 20.74 13.83 -1.34
CA ASN A 166 21.20 13.51 0.01
C ASN A 166 22.06 12.23 0.01
N ASN A 167 23.30 12.30 0.50
CA ASN A 167 24.25 11.17 0.46
C ASN A 167 23.88 9.97 1.36
N VAL A 168 23.01 10.15 2.37
CA VAL A 168 22.51 9.03 3.18
C VAL A 168 21.41 8.30 2.41
N TYR A 169 20.57 9.04 1.70
CA TYR A 169 19.46 8.51 0.93
C TYR A 169 19.89 7.96 -0.45
N ASN A 170 20.81 8.63 -1.12
CA ASN A 170 21.32 8.32 -2.45
C ASN A 170 22.87 8.40 -2.49
N PRO A 171 23.56 7.47 -1.81
CA PRO A 171 25.03 7.51 -1.68
C PRO A 171 25.77 7.39 -3.01
N THR A 172 25.13 6.79 -4.03
CA THR A 172 25.73 6.58 -5.35
C THR A 172 25.27 7.61 -6.38
N ALA A 173 24.63 8.71 -5.94
CA ALA A 173 24.17 9.81 -6.79
C ALA A 173 23.38 9.35 -8.04
N LEU A 174 22.51 8.36 -7.86
CA LEU A 174 21.66 7.85 -8.92
C LEU A 174 20.69 8.93 -9.38
N VAL A 175 20.36 8.91 -10.68
CA VAL A 175 19.31 9.77 -11.23
C VAL A 175 17.96 9.45 -10.59
N GLU A 176 17.12 10.47 -10.42
CA GLU A 176 15.80 10.37 -9.78
C GLU A 176 14.91 9.26 -10.36
N THR A 177 14.96 9.06 -11.68
CA THR A 177 14.17 8.06 -12.39
C THR A 177 14.64 6.63 -12.19
N ASN A 178 15.73 6.39 -11.46
CA ASN A 178 16.29 5.06 -11.25
C ASN A 178 15.30 4.14 -10.51
N ILE A 179 15.20 2.89 -10.96
CA ILE A 179 14.30 1.87 -10.39
C ILE A 179 14.58 1.59 -8.90
N LYS A 180 15.79 1.86 -8.39
CA LYS A 180 16.11 1.73 -6.96
C LYS A 180 15.30 2.67 -6.07
N PHE A 181 14.71 3.73 -6.64
CA PHE A 181 13.82 4.62 -5.91
C PHE A 181 12.35 4.22 -6.03
N ASP A 182 12.01 3.11 -6.69
CA ASP A 182 10.63 2.64 -6.75
C ASP A 182 10.10 2.34 -5.34
N SER A 183 8.79 2.50 -5.16
CA SER A 183 8.16 2.09 -3.91
C SER A 183 8.43 0.60 -3.66
N THR A 184 8.82 0.30 -2.44
CA THR A 184 8.83 -1.07 -1.92
C THR A 184 7.59 -1.28 -1.05
N PHE A 185 7.53 -2.39 -0.33
CA PHE A 185 6.40 -2.67 0.55
C PHE A 185 6.37 -1.77 1.81
N ASP A 186 7.53 -1.33 2.31
CA ASP A 186 7.63 -0.48 3.51
C ASP A 186 8.08 0.94 3.22
N ASP A 187 8.66 1.21 2.05
CA ASP A 187 9.16 2.53 1.68
C ASP A 187 8.43 3.01 0.43
N ILE A 188 7.47 3.90 0.64
CA ILE A 188 6.47 4.33 -0.34
C ILE A 188 6.85 5.72 -0.83
N ILE A 189 6.83 5.95 -2.14
CA ILE A 189 6.93 7.30 -2.72
C ILE A 189 5.54 7.78 -3.17
N PHE A 190 5.11 8.94 -2.68
CA PHE A 190 3.81 9.52 -3.00
C PHE A 190 3.88 10.69 -3.98
N ALA A 191 4.99 11.41 -4.01
CA ALA A 191 5.19 12.49 -4.96
C ALA A 191 6.67 12.72 -5.25
N ARG A 192 6.94 13.17 -6.47
CA ARG A 192 8.19 13.87 -6.80
C ARG A 192 7.95 15.36 -6.73
N VAL A 193 8.89 16.09 -6.14
CA VAL A 193 8.88 17.56 -6.11
C VAL A 193 10.16 18.06 -6.74
N ILE A 194 10.07 18.99 -7.68
CA ILE A 194 11.22 19.67 -8.27
C ILE A 194 11.08 21.16 -8.00
N THR A 195 12.06 21.78 -7.35
CA THR A 195 12.07 23.23 -7.11
C THR A 195 12.95 23.93 -8.14
N ASN A 196 12.50 25.09 -8.62
CA ASN A 196 13.32 25.96 -9.46
C ASN A 196 14.28 26.83 -8.61
N SER A 197 15.05 27.73 -9.25
CA SER A 197 15.97 28.65 -8.55
C SER A 197 15.27 29.67 -7.65
N SER A 198 13.98 29.93 -7.87
CA SER A 198 13.13 30.73 -6.99
C SER A 198 12.43 29.89 -5.91
N ASN A 199 12.79 28.62 -5.76
CA ASN A 199 12.20 27.66 -4.83
C ASN A 199 10.68 27.43 -5.02
N VAL A 200 10.17 27.62 -6.23
CA VAL A 200 8.78 27.29 -6.55
C VAL A 200 8.73 25.79 -6.87
N PRO A 201 7.94 24.99 -6.12
CA PRO A 201 7.85 23.55 -6.34
C PRO A 201 6.90 23.18 -7.48
N THR A 202 7.37 22.30 -8.36
CA THR A 202 6.57 21.55 -9.33
C THR A 202 6.36 20.14 -8.77
N ILE A 203 5.11 19.77 -8.51
CA ILE A 203 4.75 18.53 -7.83
C ILE A 203 4.16 17.53 -8.84
N THR A 204 4.71 16.32 -8.88
CA THR A 204 4.17 15.18 -9.63
C THR A 204 3.64 14.14 -8.63
N ASN A 205 2.32 14.07 -8.47
CA ASN A 205 1.66 13.09 -7.59
C ASN A 205 1.71 11.70 -8.22
N LEU A 206 2.18 10.72 -7.44
CA LEU A 206 2.42 9.36 -7.90
C LEU A 206 1.29 8.43 -7.43
N ALA A 207 0.80 7.60 -8.36
CA ALA A 207 -0.21 6.62 -8.05
C ALA A 207 0.40 5.44 -7.28
N ASN A 208 -0.28 5.06 -6.19
CA ASN A 208 0.02 3.92 -5.33
C ASN A 208 -1.23 3.06 -5.20
N LYS A 209 -1.27 1.95 -5.93
CA LYS A 209 -2.27 0.88 -5.79
C LYS A 209 -1.53 -0.46 -5.61
N ASN A 210 -2.23 -1.48 -5.13
CA ASN A 210 -1.72 -2.85 -5.12
C ASN A 210 -1.48 -3.38 -6.55
N LEU A 211 -2.27 -2.89 -7.51
CA LEU A 211 -2.24 -3.17 -8.91
C LEU A 211 -2.54 -1.85 -9.64
N LEU A 212 -1.55 -1.34 -10.36
CA LEU A 212 -1.74 -0.23 -11.30
C LEU A 212 -1.82 -0.81 -12.69
N THR A 213 -2.84 -0.44 -13.44
CA THR A 213 -2.97 -0.78 -14.86
C THR A 213 -3.23 0.49 -15.65
N ALA A 214 -2.57 0.62 -16.79
CA ALA A 214 -2.93 1.56 -17.83
C ALA A 214 -2.91 0.81 -19.16
N ASP A 215 -3.81 1.16 -20.06
CA ASP A 215 -3.85 0.62 -21.41
C ASP A 215 -4.20 1.73 -22.40
N GLY A 216 -4.00 1.43 -23.67
CA GLY A 216 -4.35 2.35 -24.73
C GLY A 216 -4.10 1.76 -26.09
N PHE A 217 -4.47 2.53 -27.10
CA PHE A 217 -4.38 2.14 -28.50
C PHE A 217 -3.75 3.27 -29.31
N GLY A 218 -2.82 2.92 -30.20
CA GLY A 218 -2.25 3.82 -31.19
C GLY A 218 -2.53 3.30 -32.59
N ALA A 219 -3.05 4.18 -33.47
CA ALA A 219 -3.10 3.94 -34.90
C ALA A 219 -2.04 4.77 -35.60
N SER A 220 -1.32 4.18 -36.55
CA SER A 220 -0.58 4.93 -37.55
C SER A 220 -1.50 5.23 -38.74
N ALA A 221 -1.46 6.46 -39.24
CA ALA A 221 -2.13 6.80 -40.49
C ALA A 221 -1.41 6.11 -41.66
N PRO A 222 -2.13 5.69 -42.73
CA PRO A 222 -1.50 5.10 -43.91
C PRO A 222 -0.53 6.09 -44.55
N TYR A 223 0.71 5.65 -44.79
CA TYR A 223 1.71 6.43 -45.51
C TYR A 223 1.35 6.43 -47.01
N GLY A 224 0.67 7.47 -47.49
CA GLY A 224 0.44 7.61 -48.94
C GLY A 224 -0.74 8.46 -49.41
N ASP A 225 -1.65 8.91 -48.55
CA ASP A 225 -2.73 9.79 -49.01
C ASP A 225 -2.28 11.26 -48.98
N ALA A 226 -1.93 11.79 -50.15
CA ALA A 226 -1.39 13.13 -50.37
C ALA A 226 -2.39 14.28 -50.07
N GLY A 227 -3.47 14.00 -49.33
CA GLY A 227 -4.52 14.95 -48.98
C GLY A 227 -4.96 14.95 -47.51
N TYR A 228 -4.27 14.23 -46.61
CA TYR A 228 -4.73 14.14 -45.22
C TYR A 228 -4.28 15.33 -44.35
N ASN A 229 -5.26 16.01 -43.75
CA ASN A 229 -5.06 17.07 -42.76
C ASN A 229 -4.82 16.44 -41.38
N PRO A 230 -3.64 16.59 -40.76
CA PRO A 230 -3.31 16.00 -39.45
C PRO A 230 -4.15 16.53 -38.27
N SER A 231 -5.11 17.43 -38.50
CA SER A 231 -5.92 18.05 -37.44
C SER A 231 -7.19 17.29 -37.05
N SER A 232 -7.55 16.14 -37.68
CA SER A 232 -8.77 15.39 -37.28
C SER A 232 -8.68 13.86 -37.50
N PRO A 233 -8.00 13.11 -36.62
CA PRO A 233 -8.25 11.67 -36.48
C PRO A 233 -9.45 11.47 -35.53
N SER A 234 -10.66 11.32 -36.05
CA SER A 234 -11.81 10.94 -35.23
C SER A 234 -11.96 9.42 -35.17
N PHE A 235 -11.45 8.81 -34.10
CA PHE A 235 -11.82 7.48 -33.62
C PHE A 235 -12.45 7.64 -32.24
N GLN A 236 -13.60 6.97 -31.99
CA GLN A 236 -14.32 7.00 -30.72
C GLN A 236 -14.03 5.72 -29.91
N TRP A 237 -13.84 5.87 -28.59
CA TRP A 237 -13.49 4.83 -27.61
C TRP A 237 -14.67 4.58 -26.65
N GLU A 238 -14.82 3.34 -26.16
CA GLU A 238 -16.04 2.87 -25.47
C GLU A 238 -15.89 2.61 -23.94
N ASN A 239 -14.83 3.08 -23.26
CA ASN A 239 -14.75 2.90 -21.80
C ASN A 239 -13.95 3.99 -21.05
N ASP A 240 -14.63 4.71 -20.16
CA ASP A 240 -14.20 5.98 -19.54
C ASP A 240 -13.39 5.84 -18.22
N VAL A 241 -12.86 4.66 -17.90
CA VAL A 241 -12.32 4.44 -16.53
C VAL A 241 -10.86 4.91 -16.37
N MET A 242 -10.08 5.06 -17.43
CA MET A 242 -8.87 5.91 -17.51
C MET A 242 -8.50 6.12 -18.98
N ASP A 243 -8.90 7.25 -19.57
CA ASP A 243 -8.80 7.50 -21.03
C ASP A 243 -7.57 8.36 -21.39
N PRO A 244 -6.46 7.77 -21.91
CA PRO A 244 -5.42 8.53 -22.60
C PRO A 244 -5.81 8.66 -24.08
N LYS A 245 -6.67 9.64 -24.37
CA LYS A 245 -6.84 10.17 -25.73
C LYS A 245 -5.45 10.58 -26.25
N LEU A 246 -5.08 10.11 -27.45
CA LEU A 246 -3.95 10.55 -28.27
C LEU A 246 -2.62 9.79 -28.07
N ILE A 247 -2.52 8.58 -28.62
CA ILE A 247 -1.22 7.98 -28.94
C ILE A 247 -1.04 7.99 -30.45
N THR A 248 -0.29 8.99 -30.92
CA THR A 248 0.31 8.99 -32.27
C THR A 248 1.64 8.25 -32.24
N HIS A 249 2.17 7.86 -33.41
CA HIS A 249 3.50 7.23 -33.55
C HIS A 249 4.58 7.94 -32.71
N TYR A 250 5.33 7.18 -31.89
CA TYR A 250 6.33 7.67 -30.90
C TYR A 250 5.79 8.54 -29.74
N ALA A 251 4.49 8.52 -29.47
CA ALA A 251 3.95 9.24 -28.31
C ALA A 251 4.47 8.63 -26.99
N THR A 252 4.81 9.51 -26.06
CA THR A 252 5.15 9.16 -24.68
C THR A 252 3.92 9.40 -23.81
N GLN A 253 3.40 8.36 -23.16
CA GLN A 253 2.26 8.49 -22.27
C GLN A 253 2.73 8.70 -20.83
N SER A 254 2.15 9.70 -20.15
CA SER A 254 2.39 9.88 -18.72
C SER A 254 1.47 8.97 -17.90
N VAL A 255 2.06 8.19 -17.01
CA VAL A 255 1.35 7.30 -16.07
C VAL A 255 1.54 7.74 -14.62
N ASN A 256 2.69 8.33 -14.29
CA ASN A 256 3.05 8.82 -12.95
C ASN A 256 2.77 7.76 -11.87
N PHE A 257 3.33 6.58 -12.03
CA PHE A 257 3.25 5.50 -11.06
C PHE A 257 4.36 5.65 -10.00
N ALA A 258 4.10 5.16 -8.80
CA ALA A 258 5.11 5.12 -7.74
C ALA A 258 6.18 4.03 -7.96
N ARG A 259 5.98 3.19 -8.97
CA ARG A 259 6.83 2.06 -9.38
C ARG A 259 6.93 2.04 -10.91
N THR A 260 8.06 1.59 -11.42
CA THR A 260 8.29 1.45 -12.86
C THR A 260 7.45 0.29 -13.38
N PRO A 261 6.54 0.51 -14.34
CA PRO A 261 5.67 -0.55 -14.81
C PRO A 261 6.40 -1.55 -15.71
N GLN A 262 5.88 -2.77 -15.75
CA GLN A 262 6.07 -3.68 -16.86
C GLN A 262 5.11 -3.29 -17.99
N VAL A 263 5.62 -3.17 -19.22
CA VAL A 263 4.83 -2.73 -20.37
C VAL A 263 4.89 -3.81 -21.45
N TYR A 264 3.76 -4.09 -22.07
CA TYR A 264 3.63 -5.11 -23.10
C TYR A 264 2.60 -4.70 -24.15
N ILE A 265 2.77 -5.20 -25.38
CA ILE A 265 1.75 -5.13 -26.43
C ILE A 265 0.68 -6.16 -26.10
N THR A 266 -0.58 -5.74 -26.06
CA THR A 266 -1.72 -6.62 -25.77
C THR A 266 -2.39 -7.14 -27.02
N ALA A 267 -2.41 -6.33 -28.09
CA ALA A 267 -2.94 -6.73 -29.38
C ALA A 267 -2.27 -5.96 -30.51
N VAL A 268 -2.25 -6.61 -31.67
CA VAL A 268 -1.92 -6.01 -32.96
C VAL A 268 -3.10 -6.29 -33.86
N GLN A 269 -3.64 -5.26 -34.49
CA GLN A 269 -4.78 -5.38 -35.39
C GLN A 269 -4.47 -4.68 -36.71
N ASP A 270 -5.12 -5.17 -37.77
CA ASP A 270 -4.96 -4.65 -39.14
C ASP A 270 -3.49 -4.71 -39.62
N PHE A 271 -2.94 -5.92 -39.61
CA PHE A 271 -1.55 -6.17 -39.99
C PHE A 271 -1.46 -6.68 -41.42
N TRP A 272 -0.94 -5.85 -42.32
CA TRP A 272 -0.65 -6.24 -43.70
C TRP A 272 0.84 -6.51 -43.89
N VAL A 273 1.19 -7.75 -44.24
CA VAL A 273 2.52 -8.10 -44.78
C VAL A 273 2.31 -8.55 -46.20
N GLY A 274 2.72 -7.72 -47.15
CA GLY A 274 2.67 -8.08 -48.56
C GLY A 274 4.02 -7.85 -49.20
N ASN A 275 4.42 -8.75 -50.10
CA ASN A 275 5.42 -8.41 -51.10
C ASN A 275 4.81 -7.31 -51.96
N ASN A 276 5.21 -6.06 -51.73
CA ASN A 276 4.89 -5.00 -52.66
C ASN A 276 5.95 -5.04 -53.77
N PRO A 277 5.61 -5.49 -54.99
CA PRO A 277 6.60 -5.61 -56.08
C PRO A 277 7.17 -4.25 -56.50
N ALA A 278 6.54 -3.12 -56.12
CA ALA A 278 7.10 -1.79 -56.30
C ALA A 278 8.25 -1.46 -55.33
N PHE A 279 8.36 -2.19 -54.21
CA PHE A 279 9.43 -2.07 -53.20
C PHE A 279 10.39 -3.28 -53.20
N ASP A 280 10.07 -4.36 -53.93
CA ASP A 280 10.95 -5.53 -54.14
C ASP A 280 12.29 -5.20 -54.81
N ALA A 281 12.44 -4.01 -55.41
CA ALA A 281 13.74 -3.55 -55.91
C ALA A 281 14.74 -3.20 -54.78
N ALA A 282 14.26 -2.98 -53.55
CA ALA A 282 15.07 -2.67 -52.36
C ALA A 282 14.92 -3.69 -51.21
N GLY A 283 13.92 -4.59 -51.28
CA GLY A 283 14.04 -5.94 -50.73
C GLY A 283 13.45 -6.26 -49.36
N PHE A 284 12.92 -5.32 -48.55
CA PHE A 284 12.24 -5.69 -47.29
C PHE A 284 11.18 -4.65 -46.87
N SER A 285 9.96 -5.10 -46.56
CA SER A 285 8.98 -4.33 -45.78
C SER A 285 9.11 -4.76 -44.32
N GLU A 286 9.84 -4.00 -43.52
CA GLU A 286 9.99 -4.26 -42.09
C GLU A 286 8.91 -3.51 -41.29
N ILE A 287 8.20 -4.23 -40.43
CA ILE A 287 7.31 -3.64 -39.43
C ILE A 287 7.94 -3.80 -38.06
N SER A 288 8.21 -2.67 -37.41
CA SER A 288 8.79 -2.62 -36.07
C SER A 288 7.77 -2.05 -35.09
N MET A 289 7.32 -2.85 -34.14
CA MET A 289 6.43 -2.40 -33.07
C MET A 289 6.96 -2.79 -31.70
N GLY A 290 6.65 -1.97 -30.69
CA GLY A 290 7.04 -2.27 -29.33
C GLY A 290 6.41 -1.32 -28.34
N ALA A 291 6.47 -1.73 -27.08
CA ALA A 291 6.12 -0.91 -25.95
C ALA A 291 7.18 -1.12 -24.85
N ARG A 292 7.56 -0.05 -24.14
CA ARG A 292 8.50 -0.14 -23.02
C ARG A 292 8.22 0.94 -21.99
N ALA A 293 8.55 0.66 -20.73
CA ALA A 293 8.67 1.72 -19.74
C ALA A 293 9.93 2.55 -20.01
N LEU A 294 9.80 3.87 -20.00
CA LEU A 294 10.95 4.78 -19.98
C LEU A 294 11.35 5.10 -18.54
N SER A 295 10.35 5.25 -17.67
CA SER A 295 10.49 5.45 -16.23
C SER A 295 9.15 5.15 -15.56
N ARG A 296 9.08 5.32 -14.24
CA ARG A 296 7.80 5.35 -13.51
C ARG A 296 6.83 6.45 -13.96
N TYR A 297 7.36 7.51 -14.61
CA TYR A 297 6.54 8.63 -15.06
C TYR A 297 5.91 8.38 -16.42
N SER A 298 6.55 7.56 -17.25
CA SER A 298 6.16 7.43 -18.64
C SER A 298 6.55 6.14 -19.32
N ILE A 299 5.77 5.82 -20.35
CA ILE A 299 5.99 4.70 -21.25
C ILE A 299 6.12 5.21 -22.68
N ALA A 300 6.79 4.44 -23.53
CA ALA A 300 6.86 4.67 -24.96
C ALA A 300 6.20 3.50 -25.70
N VAL A 301 5.39 3.83 -26.69
CA VAL A 301 4.78 2.88 -27.62
C VAL A 301 5.16 3.33 -29.03
N TRP A 302 5.63 2.39 -29.83
CA TRP A 302 5.99 2.67 -31.22
C TRP A 302 5.49 1.56 -32.12
N ALA A 303 5.21 1.95 -33.34
CA ALA A 303 4.88 1.05 -34.42
C ALA A 303 5.26 1.77 -35.73
N GLN A 304 6.18 1.18 -36.48
CA GLN A 304 6.77 1.74 -37.70
C GLN A 304 6.58 0.72 -38.82
N GLY A 305 6.07 1.17 -39.96
CA GLY A 305 5.88 0.36 -41.16
C GLY A 305 5.30 1.21 -42.29
N ASP A 306 5.38 0.70 -43.53
CA ASP A 306 4.95 1.40 -44.74
C ASP A 306 3.43 1.47 -44.92
N GLN A 307 2.67 0.77 -44.08
CA GLN A 307 1.21 0.75 -44.10
C GLN A 307 0.61 1.07 -42.72
N GLY A 308 -0.66 1.48 -42.73
CA GLY A 308 -1.43 1.73 -41.52
C GLY A 308 -1.48 0.48 -40.66
N HIS A 309 -1.27 0.66 -39.36
CA HIS A 309 -1.30 -0.42 -38.39
C HIS A 309 -1.78 0.12 -37.04
N ALA A 310 -2.38 -0.77 -36.26
CA ALA A 310 -2.90 -0.48 -34.94
C ALA A 310 -2.23 -1.34 -33.87
N THR A 311 -1.77 -0.71 -32.78
CA THR A 311 -1.20 -1.41 -31.64
C THR A 311 -1.93 -1.02 -30.35
N ALA A 312 -2.31 -2.05 -29.58
CA ALA A 312 -2.79 -1.88 -28.22
C ALA A 312 -1.68 -2.25 -27.24
N TRP A 313 -1.61 -1.53 -26.12
CA TRP A 313 -0.62 -1.78 -25.07
C TRP A 313 -1.29 -1.82 -23.70
N ALA A 314 -0.59 -2.43 -22.76
CA ALA A 314 -0.88 -2.28 -21.34
C ALA A 314 0.41 -2.13 -20.53
N ALA A 315 0.30 -1.43 -19.42
CA ALA A 315 1.34 -1.19 -18.44
C ALA A 315 0.81 -1.60 -17.06
N ARG A 316 1.61 -2.37 -16.31
CA ARG A 316 1.25 -2.87 -14.99
C ARG A 316 2.37 -2.59 -13.97
N ALA A 317 2.03 -2.07 -12.79
CA ALA A 317 2.98 -1.83 -11.70
C ALA A 317 2.44 -2.22 -10.32
#